data_AF-A0A2P2LW72-F1
#
_entry.id   AF-A0A2P2LW72-F1
#
_cell.length_a   1.000
_cell.length_b   1.000
_cell.length_c   1.000
_cell.angle_alpha   90.00
_cell.angle_beta   90.00
_cell.angle_gamma   90.00
#
_symmetry.space_group_name_H-M   'P 1'
#
loop_
_entity.id
_entity.type
_entity.pdbx_description
1 polymer ?
#
loop_
_entity_poly.entity_id
_entity_poly.type
_entity_poly.pdbx_seq_one_letter_code
_entity_poly.pdbx_strand_id
1 'polypeptide(L)'
;MKLQRQFRLVMDKGTLDAIGLHPDGPSKRVMYWNAVAKLVEPGGIFVITSCNSTKDELMQEVENFNHRRTIDTSDESDIINDKEASRDGPVFKYLDHVRTYPTFVFGGSVGSRVATVALLRN
;
A
#
# COMPACT_ATOMS: atom_id res chain seq x y z
N MET A 1 1.41 16.71 10.22
CA MET A 1 0.48 16.13 11.21
C MET A 1 1.14 14.89 11.79
N LYS A 2 1.59 14.90 13.05
CA LYS A 2 2.12 13.68 13.71
C LYS A 2 0.92 12.96 14.32
N LEU A 3 0.63 11.74 13.83
CA LEU A 3 -0.35 10.88 14.51
C LEU A 3 0.23 10.41 15.83
N GLN A 4 -0.61 10.35 16.87
CA GLN A 4 -0.21 9.87 18.19
C GLN A 4 -0.29 8.33 18.34
N ARG A 5 -0.90 7.63 17.37
CA ARG A 5 -1.10 6.17 17.41
C ARG A 5 -1.11 5.56 16.00
N GLN A 6 -0.77 4.29 15.93
CA GLN A 6 -0.96 3.43 14.77
C GLN A 6 -2.30 2.68 14.88
N PHE A 7 -2.72 2.02 13.80
CA PHE A 7 -4.00 1.33 13.70
C PHE A 7 -3.84 -0.13 13.28
N ARG A 8 -4.67 -1.00 13.87
CA ARG A 8 -4.77 -2.42 13.50
C ARG A 8 -5.37 -2.65 12.12
N LEU A 9 -6.19 -1.70 11.65
CA LEU A 9 -6.83 -1.73 10.34
C LEU A 9 -6.76 -0.33 9.74
N VAL A 10 -6.22 -0.24 8.53
CA VAL A 10 -6.27 0.95 7.68
C VAL A 10 -6.93 0.55 6.37
N MET A 11 -7.80 1.41 5.86
CA MET A 11 -8.46 1.19 4.57
C MET A 11 -8.22 2.38 3.65
N ASP A 12 -7.94 2.10 2.39
CA ASP A 12 -7.94 3.09 1.33
C ASP A 12 -8.96 2.70 0.26
N LYS A 13 -9.79 3.67 -0.13
CA LYS A 13 -10.67 3.57 -1.29
C LYS A 13 -10.38 4.73 -2.23
N GLY A 14 -9.56 4.48 -3.23
CA GLY A 14 -9.29 5.41 -4.34
C GLY A 14 -8.29 6.54 -4.07
N THR A 15 -7.63 6.61 -2.91
CA THR A 15 -6.57 7.61 -2.68
C THR A 15 -5.36 7.33 -3.57
N LEU A 16 -4.92 6.06 -3.64
CA LEU A 16 -3.86 5.67 -4.56
C LEU A 16 -4.23 5.95 -6.02
N ASP A 17 -5.50 5.73 -6.40
CA ASP A 17 -6.01 6.02 -7.74
C ASP A 17 -5.90 7.52 -8.07
N ALA A 18 -6.35 8.37 -7.14
CA ALA A 18 -6.27 9.82 -7.30
C ALA A 18 -4.82 10.32 -7.41
N ILE A 19 -3.90 9.72 -6.64
CA ILE A 19 -2.47 9.98 -6.75
C ILE A 19 -1.94 9.55 -8.12
N GLY A 20 -2.39 8.41 -8.64
CA GLY A 20 -2.00 7.90 -9.95
C GLY A 20 -2.34 8.84 -11.12
N LEU A 21 -3.39 9.65 -10.97
CA LEU A 21 -3.84 10.64 -11.95
C LEU A 21 -3.15 12.01 -11.82
N HIS A 22 -2.39 12.23 -10.76
CA HIS A 22 -1.71 13.50 -10.52
C HIS A 22 -0.43 13.61 -11.39
N PRO A 23 -0.06 14.80 -11.90
CA PRO A 23 1.19 14.97 -12.67
C PRO A 23 2.44 14.51 -11.90
N ASP A 24 2.52 14.85 -10.62
CA ASP A 24 3.57 14.35 -9.70
C ASP A 24 3.27 12.96 -9.08
N GLY A 25 2.43 12.15 -9.72
CA GLY A 25 1.99 10.85 -9.22
C GLY A 25 3.13 9.95 -8.73
N PRO A 26 4.23 9.76 -9.50
CA PRO A 26 5.35 8.91 -9.09
C PRO A 26 5.96 9.29 -7.73
N SER A 27 6.22 10.58 -7.50
CA SER A 27 6.79 11.06 -6.23
C SER A 27 5.77 10.96 -5.08
N LYS A 28 4.50 11.26 -5.35
CA LYS A 28 3.42 11.17 -4.35
C LYS A 28 3.11 9.73 -3.95
N ARG A 29 3.27 8.74 -4.83
CA ARG A 29 3.12 7.31 -4.50
C ARG A 29 4.13 6.87 -3.44
N VAL A 30 5.38 7.33 -3.53
CA VAL A 30 6.40 7.04 -2.50
C VAL A 30 6.00 7.61 -1.14
N MET A 31 5.53 8.86 -1.12
CA MET A 31 5.05 9.49 0.12
C MET A 31 3.83 8.77 0.70
N TYR A 32 2.90 8.34 -0.15
CA TYR A 32 1.72 7.59 0.23
C TYR A 32 2.07 6.28 0.93
N TRP A 33 2.92 5.45 0.32
CA TRP A 33 3.30 4.16 0.91
C TRP A 33 4.05 4.33 2.24
N ASN A 34 4.92 5.33 2.32
CA ASN A 34 5.58 5.70 3.59
C ASN A 34 4.59 6.15 4.67
N ALA A 35 3.53 6.88 4.30
CA ALA A 35 2.49 7.28 5.23
C ALA A 35 1.66 6.08 5.71
N VAL A 36 1.22 5.20 4.79
CA VAL A 36 0.48 3.98 5.13
C VAL A 36 1.30 3.05 6.02
N ALA A 37 2.59 2.84 5.72
CA ALA A 37 3.48 2.04 6.54
C ALA A 37 3.67 2.58 7.98
N LYS A 38 3.56 3.89 8.16
CA LYS A 38 3.58 4.55 9.49
C LYS A 38 2.22 4.48 10.19
N LEU A 39 1.12 4.43 9.45
CA LEU A 39 -0.24 4.37 9.99
C LEU A 39 -0.62 2.98 10.49
N VAL A 40 -0.18 1.92 9.79
CA VAL A 40 -0.52 0.54 10.13
C VAL A 40 0.45 0.00 11.17
N GLU A 41 -0.06 -0.51 12.28
CA GLU A 41 0.77 -1.16 13.30
C GLU A 41 1.39 -2.47 12.77
N PRO A 42 2.57 -2.91 13.25
CA PRO A 42 3.05 -4.26 13.00
C PRO A 42 2.02 -5.32 13.42
N GLY A 43 1.72 -6.27 12.53
CA GLY A 43 0.62 -7.24 12.68
C GLY A 43 -0.76 -6.73 12.28
N GLY A 44 -0.90 -5.45 11.91
CA GLY A 44 -2.11 -4.83 11.40
C GLY A 44 -2.37 -5.14 9.92
N ILE A 45 -3.58 -4.80 9.45
CA ILE A 45 -4.04 -5.04 8.09
C ILE A 45 -4.23 -3.70 7.37
N PHE A 46 -3.75 -3.64 6.13
CA PHE A 46 -4.08 -2.59 5.19
C PHE A 46 -4.96 -3.15 4.08
N VAL A 47 -6.13 -2.55 3.86
CA VAL A 47 -7.05 -2.94 2.78
C VAL A 47 -7.11 -1.80 1.76
N ILE A 48 -6.71 -2.08 0.52
CA ILE A 48 -6.77 -1.13 -0.58
C ILE A 48 -7.82 -1.53 -1.60
N THR A 49 -8.71 -0.60 -1.93
CA THR A 49 -9.71 -0.71 -3.00
C THR A 49 -9.37 0.28 -4.11
N SER A 50 -9.22 -0.23 -5.32
CA SER A 50 -8.91 0.55 -6.52
C SER A 50 -9.94 0.32 -7.63
N CYS A 51 -10.26 1.36 -8.40
CA CYS A 51 -11.04 1.26 -9.64
C CYS A 51 -10.20 1.47 -10.91
N ASN A 52 -8.90 1.75 -10.76
CA ASN A 52 -7.96 2.03 -11.85
C ASN A 52 -6.85 0.98 -11.97
N SER A 53 -6.71 0.09 -10.99
CA SER A 53 -5.69 -0.95 -10.95
C SER A 53 -6.32 -2.32 -10.69
N THR A 54 -5.77 -3.32 -11.37
CA THR A 54 -6.02 -4.73 -11.09
C THR A 54 -5.30 -5.15 -9.80
N LYS A 55 -5.68 -6.33 -9.29
CA LYS A 55 -4.96 -6.96 -8.16
C LYS A 55 -3.47 -7.07 -8.43
N ASP A 56 -3.08 -7.54 -9.61
CA ASP A 56 -1.67 -7.83 -9.92
C ASP A 56 -0.84 -6.55 -10.02
N GLU A 57 -1.41 -5.47 -10.57
CA GLU A 57 -0.79 -4.14 -10.57
C GLU A 57 -0.63 -3.58 -9.15
N LEU A 58 -1.64 -3.75 -8.28
CA LEU A 58 -1.53 -3.38 -6.87
C LEU A 58 -0.44 -4.17 -6.15
N MET A 59 -0.31 -5.48 -6.44
CA MET A 59 0.76 -6.30 -5.87
C MET A 59 2.14 -5.88 -6.36
N GLN A 60 2.27 -5.51 -7.63
CA GLN A 60 3.52 -4.98 -8.17
C GLN A 60 3.89 -3.63 -7.54
N GLU A 61 2.93 -2.74 -7.30
CA GLU A 61 3.15 -1.48 -6.56
C GLU A 61 3.66 -1.74 -5.13
N VAL A 62 3.07 -2.70 -4.42
CA VAL A 62 3.52 -3.10 -3.07
C VAL A 62 4.94 -3.68 -3.11
N GLU A 63 5.24 -4.54 -4.08
CA GLU A 63 6.56 -5.14 -4.22
C GLU A 63 7.64 -4.09 -4.53
N ASN A 64 7.33 -3.13 -5.40
CA ASN A 64 8.20 -2.00 -5.69
C ASN A 64 8.48 -1.16 -4.43
N PHE A 65 7.47 -0.94 -3.59
CA PHE A 65 7.64 -0.24 -2.32
C PHE A 65 8.53 -1.02 -1.35
N ASN A 66 8.30 -2.34 -1.21
CA ASN A 66 9.10 -3.20 -0.35
C ASN A 66 10.58 -3.17 -0.75
N HIS A 67 10.89 -3.26 -2.05
CA HIS A 67 12.27 -3.22 -2.56
C HIS A 67 12.97 -1.88 -2.30
N ARG A 68 12.31 -0.75 -2.55
CA ARG A 68 12.92 0.58 -2.36
C ARG A 68 13.35 0.81 -0.92
N ARG A 69 12.53 0.35 0.04
CA ARG A 69 12.83 0.54 1.46
C ARG A 69 14.03 -0.29 1.94
N THR A 70 14.27 -1.45 1.34
CA THR A 70 15.48 -2.25 1.61
C THR A 70 16.75 -1.51 1.18
N ILE A 71 16.68 -0.75 0.08
CA ILE A 71 17.82 0.02 -0.47
C ILE A 71 18.07 1.29 0.36
N ASP A 72 17.02 2.02 0.76
CA ASP A 72 17.21 3.23 1.58
C ASP A 72 17.78 2.92 2.98
N THR A 73 17.60 1.70 3.49
CA THR A 73 18.21 1.27 4.78
C THR A 73 19.70 0.94 4.71
N SER A 74 20.32 0.85 3.53
CA SER A 74 21.76 0.60 3.40
C SER A 74 22.65 1.85 3.40
N ASP A 75 22.09 3.05 3.23
CA ASP A 75 22.87 4.30 3.08
C ASP A 75 22.83 5.24 4.31
N GLU A 76 22.02 4.97 5.35
CA GLU A 76 21.94 5.77 6.59
C GLU A 76 22.39 5.00 7.84
N SER A 77 23.55 4.32 7.79
CA SER A 77 24.22 3.88 9.01
C SER A 77 25.05 5.02 9.62
N ASP A 78 24.40 6.04 10.17
CA ASP A 78 25.02 6.91 11.16
C ASP A 78 23.99 7.46 12.17
N ILE A 79 24.08 6.88 13.38
CA ILE A 79 23.70 7.44 14.69
C ILE A 79 22.18 7.57 14.99
N ILE A 80 21.61 6.53 15.61
CA ILE A 80 21.22 6.45 17.04
C ILE A 80 20.62 5.07 17.33
N ASN A 81 21.15 4.43 18.38
CA ASN A 81 20.67 3.20 18.99
C ASN A 81 19.21 3.37 19.48
N ASP A 82 18.26 2.72 18.84
CA ASP A 82 17.09 2.18 19.52
C ASP A 82 16.83 0.76 19.03
N LYS A 83 16.86 -0.15 20.00
CA LYS A 83 16.70 -1.58 19.81
C LYS A 83 15.26 -1.88 19.40
N GLU A 84 15.03 -2.06 18.11
CA GLU A 84 14.04 -3.02 17.65
C GLU A 84 14.57 -3.66 16.37
N ALA A 85 14.82 -4.97 16.46
CA ALA A 85 15.44 -5.77 15.43
C ALA A 85 14.90 -5.39 14.04
N SER A 86 15.81 -5.00 13.15
CA SER A 86 15.58 -4.92 11.72
C SER A 86 14.99 -6.25 11.25
N ARG A 87 13.67 -6.30 11.14
CA ARG A 87 12.96 -7.40 10.48
C ARG A 87 13.33 -7.29 9.01
N ASP A 88 14.32 -8.09 8.60
CA ASP A 88 14.87 -8.21 7.24
C ASP A 88 13.85 -8.82 6.26
N GLY A 89 12.68 -8.20 6.16
CA GLY A 89 11.54 -8.71 5.42
C GLY A 89 10.66 -7.59 4.87
N PRO A 90 9.77 -7.91 3.92
CA PRO A 90 8.92 -6.92 3.27
C PRO A 90 8.06 -6.18 4.30
N VAL A 91 7.75 -4.91 4.09
CA VAL A 91 6.92 -4.12 5.02
C VAL A 91 5.48 -4.63 5.02
N PHE A 92 4.96 -4.89 3.83
CA PHE A 92 3.63 -5.46 3.61
C PHE A 92 3.74 -6.78 2.85
N LYS A 93 2.95 -7.77 3.29
CA LYS A 93 2.77 -9.05 2.61
C LYS A 93 1.34 -9.18 2.12
N TYR A 94 1.15 -9.88 1.00
CA TYR A 94 -0.17 -10.31 0.57
C TYR A 94 -0.88 -11.11 1.68
N LEU A 95 -2.14 -10.77 1.97
CA LEU A 95 -2.99 -11.52 2.89
C LEU A 95 -4.15 -12.20 2.14
N ASP A 96 -5.00 -11.41 1.48
CA ASP A 96 -6.11 -11.93 0.66
C ASP A 96 -6.60 -10.87 -0.35
N HIS A 97 -7.58 -11.19 -1.18
CA HIS A 97 -8.26 -10.24 -2.06
C HIS A 97 -9.71 -10.67 -2.33
N VAL A 98 -10.53 -9.72 -2.78
CA VAL A 98 -11.86 -10.04 -3.30
C VAL A 98 -11.72 -10.71 -4.67
N ARG A 99 -12.11 -11.98 -4.75
CA ARG A 99 -11.93 -12.83 -5.94
C ARG A 99 -12.78 -12.41 -7.12
N THR A 100 -14.01 -11.97 -6.86
CA THR A 100 -14.97 -11.59 -7.89
C THR A 100 -15.80 -10.40 -7.41
N TYR A 101 -15.84 -9.36 -8.24
CA TYR A 101 -16.82 -8.29 -8.11
C TYR A 101 -17.99 -8.55 -9.04
N PRO A 102 -19.24 -8.27 -8.60
CA PRO A 102 -20.36 -8.25 -9.51
C PRO A 102 -20.09 -7.22 -10.62
N THR A 103 -20.11 -7.68 -11.87
CA THR A 103 -19.95 -6.81 -13.03
C THR A 103 -21.33 -6.41 -13.52
N PHE A 104 -21.62 -5.12 -13.51
CA PHE A 104 -22.85 -4.59 -14.10
C PHE A 104 -22.55 -4.01 -15.49
N VAL A 105 -23.40 -4.36 -16.46
CA VAL A 105 -23.32 -3.86 -17.84
C VAL A 105 -24.47 -2.88 -18.02
N PHE A 106 -24.18 -1.63 -18.37
CA PHE A 106 -25.19 -0.63 -18.69
C PHE A 106 -24.88 -0.06 -20.08
N GLY A 107 -25.83 -0.17 -21.01
CA GLY A 107 -25.66 0.37 -22.37
C GLY A 107 -24.51 -0.26 -23.18
N GLY A 108 -24.10 -1.50 -22.88
CA GLY A 108 -23.00 -2.18 -23.57
C GLY A 108 -21.60 -1.87 -23.04
N SER A 109 -21.46 -0.94 -22.10
CA SER A 109 -20.21 -0.70 -21.36
C SER A 109 -20.21 -1.50 -20.06
N VAL A 110 -19.17 -2.30 -19.87
CA VAL A 110 -18.85 -2.95 -18.59
C VAL A 110 -18.32 -1.87 -17.65
N GLY A 111 -18.93 -1.71 -16.46
CA GLY A 111 -18.43 -0.80 -15.43
C GLY A 111 -16.94 -1.06 -15.11
N SER A 112 -16.19 -0.01 -14.77
CA SER A 112 -14.75 -0.13 -14.51
C SER A 112 -14.47 -1.22 -13.48
N ARG A 113 -13.39 -1.99 -13.70
CA ARG A 113 -13.07 -3.14 -12.85
C ARG A 113 -12.57 -2.63 -11.50
N VAL A 114 -13.25 -3.03 -10.43
CA VAL A 114 -12.82 -2.78 -9.05
C VAL A 114 -11.94 -3.93 -8.59
N ALA A 115 -10.86 -3.63 -7.87
CA ALA A 115 -10.03 -4.61 -7.17
C ALA A 115 -9.91 -4.21 -5.70
N THR A 116 -9.95 -5.19 -4.78
CA THR A 116 -9.60 -4.96 -3.37
C THR A 116 -8.64 -6.01 -2.88
N VAL A 117 -7.55 -5.56 -2.27
CA VAL A 117 -6.48 -6.40 -1.73
C VAL A 117 -6.28 -6.08 -0.26
N ALA A 118 -6.13 -7.11 0.56
CA ALA A 118 -5.71 -7.02 1.94
C ALA A 118 -4.22 -7.38 2.06
N LEU A 119 -3.49 -6.59 2.84
CA LEU A 119 -2.06 -6.69 3.06
C LEU A 119 -1.79 -6.75 4.56
N LEU A 120 -0.94 -7.68 4.99
CA LEU A 120 -0.47 -7.79 6.37
C LEU A 120 0.79 -6.93 6.56
N ARG A 121 0.79 -6.07 7.57
CA ARG A 121 1.99 -5.33 8.01
C ARG A 121 2.86 -6.24 8.86
N ASN A 122 4.11 -6.47 8.46
CA ASN A 122 5.07 -7.28 9.23
C ASN A 122 5.62 -6.61 10.47
#